data_AF-A0A3D4PK45-F1
#
_entry.id   AF-A0A3D4PK45-F1
#
_cell.length_a   1.000
_cell.length_b   1.000
_cell.length_c   1.000
_cell.angle_alpha   90.00
_cell.angle_beta   90.00
_cell.angle_gamma   90.00
#
_symmetry.space_group_name_H-M   'P 1'
#
loop_
_entity.id
_entity.type
_entity.pdbx_description
1 polymer ?
#
loop_
_entity_poly.entity_id
_entity_poly.type
_entity_poly.pdbx_seq_one_letter_code
_entity_poly.pdbx_strand_id
1 'polypeptide(L)'
;RFAEHKSPVRKVSACTADSGKGVLDKKTGERGLIFRVTSIEWKSDTEVDVKGGYYEGGLNASGNTYTVKKENGKWKVTNDKMHWIS
;
A
#
# COMPACT_ATOMS: atom_id res chain seq x y z
N ARG A 1 -3.25 1.36 -16.54
CA ARG A 1 -3.33 -0.11 -16.36
C ARG A 1 -1.90 -0.63 -16.23
N PHE A 2 -1.55 -1.31 -15.14
CA PHE A 2 -0.20 -1.84 -14.84
C PHE A 2 0.20 -3.04 -15.73
N ALA A 3 -0.33 -3.14 -16.96
CA ALA A 3 -0.31 -4.37 -17.76
C ALA A 3 1.11 -4.83 -18.13
N GLU A 4 2.07 -3.91 -18.27
CA GLU A 4 3.45 -4.22 -18.65
C GLU A 4 4.47 -3.98 -17.51
N HIS A 5 3.99 -3.52 -16.35
CA HIS A 5 4.85 -3.38 -15.18
C HIS A 5 4.92 -4.71 -14.44
N LYS A 6 6.09 -5.37 -14.48
CA LYS A 6 6.40 -6.45 -13.53
C LYS A 6 6.52 -5.83 -12.15
N SER A 7 5.37 -5.71 -11.48
CA SER A 7 5.33 -5.14 -10.16
C SER A 7 6.09 -6.03 -9.18
N PRO A 8 6.94 -5.47 -8.32
CA PRO A 8 7.49 -6.22 -7.19
C PRO A 8 6.38 -6.61 -6.19
N VAL A 9 5.17 -6.06 -6.33
CA VAL A 9 4.02 -6.36 -5.48
C VAL A 9 3.54 -7.79 -5.73
N ARG A 10 3.54 -8.58 -4.66
CA ARG A 10 3.02 -9.94 -4.62
C ARG A 10 1.77 -10.00 -3.74
N LYS A 11 0.99 -11.06 -3.87
CA LYS A 11 -0.15 -11.32 -2.97
C LYS A 11 0.36 -11.46 -1.54
N VAL A 12 -0.40 -11.01 -0.54
CA VAL A 12 -0.03 -11.16 0.88
C VAL A 12 0.21 -12.61 1.29
N SER A 13 -0.47 -13.58 0.65
CA SER A 13 -0.22 -15.01 0.91
C SER A 13 1.18 -15.49 0.49
N ALA A 14 1.91 -14.71 -0.32
CA ALA A 14 3.29 -14.97 -0.71
C ALA A 14 4.32 -14.49 0.31
N CYS A 15 3.92 -13.80 1.39
CA CYS A 15 4.82 -13.42 2.47
C CYS A 15 4.49 -14.13 3.79
N THR A 16 5.46 -14.19 4.68
CA THR A 16 5.24 -14.39 6.12
C THR A 16 5.38 -13.05 6.83
N ALA A 17 4.53 -12.79 7.81
CA ALA A 17 4.59 -11.60 8.64
C ALA A 17 4.70 -12.05 10.09
N ASP A 18 5.79 -11.67 10.74
CA ASP A 18 6.11 -12.05 12.11
C ASP A 18 6.69 -10.82 12.83
N SER A 19 6.27 -10.60 14.08
CA SER A 19 6.64 -9.39 14.83
C SER A 19 8.13 -9.31 15.19
N GLY A 20 8.87 -10.42 15.17
CA GLY A 20 10.31 -10.45 15.44
C GLY A 20 11.17 -10.54 14.18
N LYS A 21 10.62 -11.07 13.08
CA LYS A 21 11.37 -11.31 11.83
C LYS A 21 11.00 -10.32 10.71
N GLY A 22 9.95 -9.53 10.88
CA GLY A 22 9.45 -8.62 9.86
C GLY A 22 8.55 -9.31 8.83
N VAL A 23 8.37 -8.66 7.68
CA VAL A 23 7.70 -9.23 6.51
C VAL A 23 8.74 -9.77 5.54
N LEU A 24 8.62 -11.06 5.19
CA LEU A 24 9.56 -11.75 4.30
C LEU A 24 8.83 -12.42 3.14
N ASP A 25 9.36 -12.29 1.92
CA ASP A 25 8.88 -13.08 0.77
C ASP A 25 9.20 -14.57 0.99
N LYS A 26 8.19 -15.43 0.83
CA LYS A 26 8.34 -16.88 1.09
C LYS A 26 9.29 -17.57 0.12
N LYS A 27 9.47 -17.04 -1.09
CA LYS A 27 10.29 -17.66 -2.14
C LYS A 27 11.73 -17.20 -2.05
N THR A 28 11.97 -15.90 -1.86
CA THR A 28 13.31 -15.32 -1.89
C THR A 28 13.91 -15.08 -0.51
N GLY A 29 13.08 -15.01 0.53
CA GLY A 29 13.51 -14.64 1.88
C GLY A 29 13.83 -13.15 2.04
N GLU A 30 13.64 -12.34 1.01
CA GLU A 30 13.91 -10.91 1.05
C GLU A 30 12.88 -10.17 1.90
N ARG A 31 13.32 -9.07 2.54
CA ARG A 31 12.44 -8.18 3.29
C ARG A 31 11.46 -7.46 2.38
N GLY A 32 10.26 -7.27 2.88
CA GLY A 32 9.24 -6.47 2.23
C GLY A 32 8.36 -5.75 3.24
N LEU A 33 7.26 -5.24 2.73
CA LEU A 33 6.23 -4.55 3.50
C LEU A 33 4.86 -4.89 2.90
N ILE A 34 3.85 -4.95 3.75
CA ILE A 34 2.47 -5.24 3.35
C ILE A 34 1.74 -3.91 3.22
N PHE A 35 1.33 -3.56 2.00
CA PHE A 35 0.36 -2.48 1.80
C PHE A 35 -1.06 -2.99 2.06
N ARG A 36 -1.88 -2.18 2.73
CA ARG A 36 -3.31 -2.43 2.90
C ARG A 36 -4.13 -1.22 2.47
N VAL A 37 -5.28 -1.49 1.87
CA VAL A 37 -6.36 -0.52 1.66
C VAL A 37 -7.49 -0.91 2.58
N THR A 38 -7.97 0.03 3.38
CA THR A 38 -9.04 -0.18 4.36
C THR A 38 -10.35 0.47 3.95
N SER A 39 -10.29 1.55 3.15
CA SER A 39 -11.48 2.21 2.62
C SER A 39 -11.16 2.96 1.33
N ILE A 40 -12.15 3.06 0.44
CA ILE A 40 -12.11 3.82 -0.79
C ILE A 40 -13.36 4.71 -0.80
N GLU A 41 -13.15 6.02 -0.77
CA GLU A 41 -14.22 7.02 -0.74
C GLU A 41 -14.13 7.90 -1.98
N TRP A 42 -15.06 7.72 -2.91
CA TRP A 42 -15.15 8.53 -4.12
C TRP A 42 -15.67 9.93 -3.76
N LYS A 43 -14.92 10.96 -4.14
CA LYS A 43 -15.33 12.37 -4.01
C LYS A 43 -15.93 12.90 -5.32
N SER A 44 -15.45 12.39 -6.45
CA SER A 44 -15.98 12.61 -7.80
C SER A 44 -15.47 11.52 -8.75
N ASP A 45 -15.87 11.55 -10.02
CA ASP A 45 -15.36 10.62 -11.06
C ASP A 45 -13.84 10.67 -11.25
N THR A 46 -13.20 11.74 -10.78
CA THR A 46 -11.76 11.98 -10.96
C THR A 46 -11.02 12.18 -9.65
N GLU A 47 -11.66 12.01 -8.48
CA GLU A 47 -11.03 12.22 -7.17
C GLU A 47 -11.52 11.21 -6.14
N VAL A 48 -10.59 10.56 -5.45
CA VAL A 48 -10.85 9.48 -4.50
C VAL A 48 -9.93 9.62 -3.30
N ASP A 49 -10.48 9.50 -2.10
CA ASP A 49 -9.68 9.31 -0.89
C ASP A 49 -9.54 7.81 -0.60
N VAL A 50 -8.30 7.34 -0.51
CA VAL A 50 -7.96 5.96 -0.21
C VAL A 50 -7.33 5.90 1.18
N LYS A 51 -8.00 5.23 2.12
CA LYS A 51 -7.45 4.97 3.45
C LYS A 51 -6.68 3.66 3.43
N GLY A 52 -5.52 3.64 4.07
CA GLY A 52 -4.64 2.49 4.03
C GLY A 52 -3.38 2.69 4.84
N GLY A 53 -2.32 2.02 4.45
CA GLY A 53 -0.99 2.16 5.03
C GLY A 53 -0.14 0.94 4.75
N TYR A 54 1.04 0.88 5.37
CA TYR A 54 1.92 -0.27 5.29
C TYR A 54 2.11 -0.95 6.64
N TYR A 55 2.66 -2.17 6.61
CA TYR A 55 3.04 -2.95 7.77
C TYR A 55 4.34 -3.72 7.50
N GLU A 56 5.31 -3.62 8.41
CA GLU A 56 6.65 -4.21 8.28
C GLU A 56 6.93 -5.33 9.29
N GLY A 57 5.91 -5.91 9.92
CA GLY A 57 6.10 -7.07 10.81
C GLY A 57 6.67 -6.69 12.17
N GLY A 58 6.04 -5.72 12.86
CA GLY A 58 6.45 -5.30 14.21
C GLY A 58 7.57 -4.27 14.27
N LEU A 59 8.20 -3.95 13.13
CA LEU A 59 9.20 -2.88 13.02
C LEU A 59 8.56 -1.50 12.84
N ASN A 60 7.56 -1.43 11.95
CA ASN A 60 6.84 -0.22 11.65
C ASN A 60 5.47 -0.54 11.03
N ALA A 61 4.49 0.32 11.26
CA ALA A 61 3.23 0.35 10.55
C ALA A 61 2.73 1.79 10.41
N SER A 62 1.96 2.04 9.35
CA SER A 62 1.35 3.35 9.13
C SER A 62 -0.17 3.28 8.94
N GLY A 63 -0.80 4.42 9.21
CA GLY A 63 -2.15 4.73 8.78
C GLY A 63 -2.17 6.03 8.01
N ASN A 64 -2.58 5.99 6.75
CA ASN A 64 -2.57 7.13 5.82
C ASN A 64 -3.94 7.30 5.16
N THR A 65 -4.19 8.52 4.70
CA THR A 65 -5.18 8.82 3.66
C THR A 65 -4.47 9.41 2.46
N TYR A 66 -4.62 8.76 1.32
CA TYR A 66 -4.09 9.21 0.04
C TYR A 66 -5.22 9.81 -0.77
N THR A 67 -5.10 11.09 -1.15
CA THR A 67 -5.98 11.65 -2.18
C THR A 67 -5.41 11.29 -3.53
N VAL A 68 -6.22 10.63 -4.34
CA VAL A 68 -5.85 10.14 -5.66
C VAL A 68 -6.70 10.86 -6.70
N LYS A 69 -6.05 11.53 -7.66
CA LYS A 69 -6.73 12.24 -8.76
C LYS A 69 -6.45 11.60 -10.10
N LYS A 70 -7.45 11.60 -10.97
CA LYS A 70 -7.35 11.10 -12.35
C LYS A 70 -6.97 12.26 -13.28
N GLU A 71 -5.72 12.27 -13.70
CA GLU A 71 -5.18 13.26 -14.63
C GLU A 71 -4.76 12.55 -15.92
N ASN A 72 -5.23 13.04 -17.08
CA ASN A 72 -4.90 12.46 -18.39
C ASN A 72 -5.14 10.94 -18.45
N GLY A 73 -6.25 10.48 -17.85
CA GLY A 73 -6.63 9.07 -17.81
C GLY A 73 -5.83 8.21 -16.82
N LYS A 74 -4.92 8.78 -16.02
CA LYS A 74 -4.09 8.07 -15.05
C LYS A 74 -4.38 8.55 -13.62
N TRP A 75 -4.57 7.61 -12.71
CA TRP A 75 -4.67 7.89 -11.29
C TRP A 75 -3.28 8.19 -10.71
N LYS A 76 -3.17 9.28 -9.96
CA LYS A 76 -1.96 9.69 -9.24
C LYS A 76 -2.31 10.07 -7.82
N VAL A 77 -1.45 9.71 -6.88
CA VAL A 77 -1.53 10.26 -5.52
C VAL A 77 -1.10 11.73 -5.60
N THR A 78 -1.97 12.64 -5.20
CA THR A 78 -1.71 14.09 -5.17
C THR A 78 -1.53 14.62 -3.76
N ASN A 79 -1.98 13.86 -2.76
CA ASN A 79 -1.76 14.18 -1.35
C ASN A 79 -1.60 12.89 -0.55
N ASP A 80 -0.71 12.91 0.44
CA ASP A 80 -0.54 11.86 1.45
C ASP A 80 -0.65 12.50 2.83
N LYS A 81 -1.71 12.14 3.55
CA LYS A 81 -1.91 12.52 4.94
C LYS A 81 -1.67 11.32 5.83
N MET A 82 -0.53 11.30 6.52
CA MET A 82 -0.23 10.34 7.58
C MET A 82 -1.02 10.71 8.85
N HIS A 83 -1.71 9.74 9.43
CA HIS A 83 -2.44 9.90 10.70
C HIS A 83 -1.67 9.32 11.88
N TRP A 84 -0.95 8.22 11.65
CA TRP A 84 -0.13 7.58 12.68
C TRP A 84 0.99 6.75 12.06
N ILE A 85 2.03 6.55 12.87
CA ILE A 85 3.13 5.62 12.65
C ILE A 85 3.44 4.95 13.99
N SER A 86 3.71 3.65 14.00
CA SER A 86 3.99 2.86 15.21
C SER A 86 4.98 1.74 14.91
#